data_AF-A0A948SG09-F1
#
_entry.id   AF-A0A948SG09-F1
#
_cell.length_a   1.000
_cell.length_b   1.000
_cell.length_c   1.000
_cell.angle_alpha   90.00
_cell.angle_beta   90.00
_cell.angle_gamma   90.00
#
_symmetry.space_group_name_H-M   'P 1'
#
loop_
_entity.id
_entity.type
_entity.pdbx_description
1 polymer ?
#
loop_
_entity_poly.entity_id
_entity_poly.type
_entity_poly.pdbx_seq_one_letter_code
_entity_poly.pdbx_strand_id
1 'polypeptide(L)' 'KHGRTGAVGDGKVFVIPVDNAWRVRTGESGPEVLQAHPEAADKV' A
#
# COMPACT_ATOMS: atom_id res chain seq x y z
N LYS A 1 -1.10 18.90 3.80
CA LYS A 1 -2.55 19.03 3.55
C LYS A 1 -3.00 17.71 2.91
N HIS A 2 -3.91 16.96 3.52
CA HIS A 2 -4.37 15.67 3.00
C HIS A 2 -5.57 15.89 2.05
N GLY A 3 -5.80 14.98 1.09
CA GLY A 3 -6.93 15.02 0.15
C GLY A 3 -8.28 14.63 0.78
N ARG A 4 -8.63 15.27 1.89
CA ARG A 4 -9.86 15.02 2.68
C ARG A 4 -10.45 16.32 3.22
N THR A 5 -10.40 17.37 2.40
CA THR A 5 -10.80 18.73 2.79
C THR A 5 -12.31 18.95 2.73
N GLY A 6 -13.06 18.04 2.11
CA GLY A 6 -14.51 18.14 1.89
C GLY A 6 -14.87 19.02 0.68
N ALA A 7 -13.89 19.62 0.01
CA ALA A 7 -14.10 20.45 -1.17
C ALA A 7 -13.96 19.64 -2.46
N VAL A 8 -14.60 20.13 -3.54
CA VAL A 8 -14.40 19.57 -4.89
C VAL A 8 -12.91 19.62 -5.23
N GLY A 9 -12.36 18.48 -5.66
CA GLY A 9 -10.95 18.34 -6.01
C GLY A 9 -10.09 17.58 -5.00
N ASP A 10 -10.67 17.01 -3.94
CA ASP A 10 -9.96 16.16 -2.96
C ASP A 10 -9.24 14.94 -3.56
N GLY A 11 -9.64 14.54 -4.77
CA GLY A 11 -9.00 13.48 -5.55
C GLY A 11 -9.80 12.18 -5.59
N LYS A 12 -9.19 11.13 -6.13
CA LYS A 12 -9.76 9.78 -6.21
C LYS A 12 -8.68 8.76 -5.88
N VAL A 13 -9.08 7.66 -5.27
CA VAL A 13 -8.22 6.49 -5.04
C VAL A 13 -8.68 5.39 -5.97
N PHE A 14 -7.73 4.79 -6.70
CA PHE A 14 -7.97 3.62 -7.52
C PHE A 14 -7.26 2.43 -6.88
N VAL A 15 -7.99 1.33 -6.74
CA VAL A 15 -7.46 0.06 -6.26
C VAL A 15 -7.41 -0.87 -7.45
N ILE A 16 -6.21 -1.35 -7.78
CA ILE A 16 -5.96 -2.24 -8.90
C ILE A 16 -5.28 -3.48 -8.34
N PRO A 17 -5.70 -4.70 -8.74
CA PRO A 17 -5.02 -5.92 -8.30
C PRO A 17 -3.57 -5.93 -8.80
N VAL A 18 -2.67 -6.40 -7.93
CA VAL A 18 -1.27 -6.64 -8.26
C VAL A 18 -1.01 -8.11 -8.00
N ASP A 19 -0.65 -8.84 -9.06
CA ASP A 19 -0.45 -10.29 -8.96
C ASP A 19 0.88 -10.63 -8.27
N ASN A 20 1.95 -9.86 -8.52
CA ASN A 20 3.29 -10.17 -8.06
C ASN A 20 4.09 -8.90 -7.69
N ALA A 21 4.98 -9.03 -6.70
CA ALA A 21 5.91 -7.99 -6.27
C ALA A 21 7.29 -8.57 -5.97
N TRP A 22 8.35 -7.83 -6.34
CA TRP A 22 9.74 -8.27 -6.25
C TRP A 22 10.63 -7.18 -5.66
N ARG A 23 11.59 -7.56 -4.82
CA ARG A 23 12.64 -6.67 -4.30
C ARG A 23 13.91 -6.81 -5.13
N VAL A 24 14.14 -5.87 -6.05
CA VAL A 24 15.24 -5.91 -7.04
C VAL A 24 16.61 -6.21 -6.43
N ARG A 25 16.93 -5.63 -5.27
CA ARG A 25 18.26 -5.76 -4.64
C ARG A 25 18.55 -7.17 -4.10
N THR A 26 17.52 -7.92 -3.69
CA THR A 26 17.67 -9.23 -3.01
C THR A 26 17.10 -10.38 -3.84
N GLY A 27 16.25 -10.09 -4.82
CA GLY A 27 15.53 -11.10 -5.61
C GLY A 27 14.33 -11.73 -4.87
N GLU A 28 14.01 -11.26 -3.66
CA GLU A 28 12.88 -11.75 -2.87
C GLU A 28 11.53 -11.39 -3.53
N SER A 29 10.53 -12.24 -3.35
CA SER A 29 9.16 -12.06 -3.85
C SER A 29 8.12 -12.46 -2.80
N GLY A 30 6.86 -12.09 -3.00
CA GLY A 30 5.77 -12.50 -2.11
C GLY A 30 5.69 -11.72 -0.79
N PRO A 31 5.26 -12.34 0.34
CA PRO A 31 4.95 -11.65 1.59
C PRO A 31 6.10 -10.82 2.17
N GLU A 32 7.35 -11.24 1.94
CA GLU A 32 8.56 -10.53 2.40
C GLU A 32 8.76 -9.18 1.71
N VAL A 33 8.21 -9.02 0.50
CA VAL A 33 8.18 -7.76 -0.24
C VAL A 33 7.05 -6.86 0.22
N LEU A 34 5.93 -7.47 0.67
CA LEU A 34 4.70 -6.79 1.02
C LEU A 34 4.54 -6.51 2.52
N GLN A 35 5.52 -6.87 3.36
CA GLN A 35 5.44 -6.64 4.80
C GLN A 35 5.13 -5.16 5.09
N ALA A 36 3.90 -4.92 5.53
CA ALA A 36 3.51 -3.65 6.11
C ALA A 36 4.06 -3.59 7.55
N HIS A 37 4.18 -2.36 8.06
CA HIS A 37 4.56 -2.06 9.44
C HIS A 37 3.93 -3.07 10.42
N PRO A 38 4.72 -3.76 11.26
CA PRO A 38 4.23 -4.83 12.15
C PRO A 38 3.07 -4.36 13.06
N GLU A 39 3.06 -3.08 13.43
CA GLU A 39 2.03 -2.41 14.23
C GLU A 39 0.60 -2.44 13.64
N ALA A 40 0.45 -2.73 12.34
CA ALA A 40 -0.85 -2.69 11.64
C ALA A 40 -1.58 -4.03 11.68
N ALA A 41 -0.89 -5.14 11.95
CA ALA A 41 -1.48 -6.48 12.00
C ALA A 41 -2.23 -6.76 13.31
N ASP A 42 -1.88 -6.05 14.40
CA ASP A 42 -2.43 -6.27 15.75
C ASP A 42 -3.78 -5.57 16.01
N LYS A 43 -4.42 -5.02 14.96
CA LYS A 43 -5.71 -4.32 15.07
C LYS A 43 -6.81 -4.98 14.24
N VAL A 44 -7.01 -6.28 14.43
CA VAL A 44 -8.23 -6.99 14.02
C VAL A 44 -8.71 -7.88 15.16
#